data_AF-M7YZT1-F1
#
_entry.id   AF-M7YZT1-F1
#
_cell.length_a   1.000
_cell.length_b   1.000
_cell.length_c   1.000
_cell.angle_alpha   90.00
_cell.angle_beta   90.00
_cell.angle_gamma   90.00
#
_symmetry.space_group_name_H-M   'P 1'
#
loop_
_entity.id
_entity.type
_entity.pdbx_description
1 polymer ?
#
loop_
_entity_poly.entity_id
_entity_poly.type
_entity_poly.pdbx_seq_one_letter_code
_entity_poly.pdbx_strand_id
1 'polypeptide(L)'
;MECARAVATRESQRVQQLMWMLNELASPYGDVEQKLASYFLQGLFARLTASGPRTLRTLAAATDRNTSFDSTRRTALRFQELSPWSSFGHVAANGAILESFLEAAAASSEPQSVGVHDADASDEGGDTEAAFLKE
;
A
#
# COMPACT_ATOMS: atom_id res chain seq x y z
N MET A 1 -12.27 -16.50 -8.81
CA MET A 1 -11.55 -17.56 -8.05
C MET A 1 -11.28 -18.83 -8.86
N GLU A 2 -12.17 -19.25 -9.75
CA GLU A 2 -12.00 -20.49 -10.53
C GLU A 2 -10.71 -20.52 -11.37
N CYS A 3 -10.33 -19.40 -11.99
CA CYS A 3 -9.10 -19.34 -12.79
C CYS A 3 -7.86 -19.60 -11.93
N ALA A 4 -7.78 -19.02 -10.73
CA ALA A 4 -6.66 -19.25 -9.82
C ALA A 4 -6.55 -20.73 -9.40
N ARG A 5 -7.70 -21.40 -9.16
CA ARG A 5 -7.74 -22.84 -8.87
C ARG A 5 -7.28 -23.67 -10.07
N ALA A 6 -7.79 -23.40 -11.27
CA ALA A 6 -7.38 -24.09 -12.50
C ALA A 6 -5.87 -23.93 -12.78
N VAL A 7 -5.30 -22.76 -12.49
CA VAL A 7 -3.84 -22.54 -12.56
C VAL A 7 -3.09 -23.41 -11.55
N ALA A 8 -3.60 -23.53 -10.32
CA ALA A 8 -2.98 -24.36 -9.28
C ALA A 8 -3.08 -25.87 -9.59
N THR A 9 -4.22 -26.33 -10.12
CA THR A 9 -4.44 -27.73 -10.53
C THR A 9 -3.87 -28.06 -11.91
N ARG A 10 -3.28 -27.07 -12.61
CA ARG A 10 -2.67 -27.19 -13.94
C ARG A 10 -3.64 -27.66 -15.04
N GLU A 11 -4.90 -27.27 -14.93
CA GLU A 11 -5.93 -27.56 -15.93
C GLU A 11 -5.83 -26.58 -17.11
N SER A 12 -4.89 -26.82 -18.02
CA SER A 12 -4.52 -25.89 -19.10
C SER A 12 -5.69 -25.40 -19.96
N GLN A 13 -6.59 -26.30 -20.38
CA GLN A 13 -7.77 -25.93 -21.17
C GLN A 13 -8.72 -25.00 -20.39
N ARG A 14 -8.96 -25.30 -19.11
CA ARG A 14 -9.82 -24.50 -18.25
C ARG A 14 -9.19 -23.15 -17.92
N VAL A 15 -7.87 -23.10 -17.73
CA VAL A 15 -7.12 -21.85 -17.60
C VAL A 15 -7.29 -20.99 -18.84
N GLN A 16 -7.12 -21.54 -20.05
CA GLN A 16 -7.28 -20.77 -21.29
C GLN A 16 -8.69 -20.19 -21.44
N GLN A 17 -9.72 -21.00 -21.22
CA GLN A 17 -11.12 -20.54 -21.29
C GLN A 17 -11.41 -19.43 -20.28
N LEU A 18 -11.00 -19.62 -19.02
CA LEU A 18 -11.26 -18.65 -17.96
C LEU A 18 -10.45 -17.36 -18.15
N MET A 19 -9.20 -17.45 -18.61
CA MET A 19 -8.38 -16.27 -18.94
C MET A 19 -8.98 -15.48 -20.09
N TRP A 20 -9.50 -16.15 -21.12
CA TRP A 20 -10.19 -15.47 -22.23
C TRP A 20 -11.45 -14.75 -21.75
N MET A 21 -12.30 -15.43 -20.97
CA MET A 21 -13.52 -14.82 -20.42
C MET A 21 -13.21 -13.63 -19.50
N LEU A 22 -12.17 -13.74 -18.65
CA LEU A 22 -11.69 -12.63 -17.84
C LEU A 22 -11.23 -11.44 -18.70
N ASN A 23 -10.57 -11.70 -19.83
CA ASN A 23 -10.13 -10.64 -20.74
C ASN A 23 -11.30 -9.87 -21.37
N GLU A 24 -12.37 -10.57 -21.74
CA GLU A 24 -13.56 -9.92 -22.32
C GLU A 24 -14.32 -9.05 -21.31
N LEU A 25 -14.27 -9.40 -20.02
CA LEU A 25 -14.99 -8.68 -18.96
C LEU A 25 -14.14 -7.61 -18.27
N ALA A 26 -12.82 -7.72 -18.35
CA ALA A 26 -11.88 -6.85 -17.65
C ALA A 26 -11.85 -5.44 -18.26
N SER A 27 -11.91 -4.43 -17.39
CA SER A 27 -11.65 -3.04 -17.78
C SER A 27 -11.02 -2.26 -16.61
N PRO A 28 -9.83 -1.66 -16.79
CA PRO A 28 -9.20 -0.85 -15.74
C PRO A 28 -9.94 0.46 -15.45
N TYR A 29 -10.87 0.87 -16.32
CA TYR A 29 -11.66 2.09 -16.19
C TYR A 29 -13.15 1.83 -15.96
N GLY A 30 -13.54 0.55 -15.82
CA GLY A 30 -14.92 0.14 -15.60
C GLY A 30 -15.38 0.26 -14.14
N ASP A 31 -16.39 -0.53 -13.81
CA ASP A 31 -16.84 -0.69 -12.43
C ASP A 31 -15.81 -1.43 -11.54
N VAL A 32 -16.14 -1.60 -10.26
CA VAL A 32 -15.24 -2.25 -9.30
C VAL A 32 -14.88 -3.67 -9.71
N GLU A 33 -15.84 -4.45 -10.22
CA GLU A 33 -15.62 -5.84 -10.62
C GLU A 33 -14.74 -5.93 -11.87
N GLN A 34 -14.97 -5.05 -12.85
CA GLN A 34 -14.17 -4.97 -14.06
C GLN A 34 -12.72 -4.57 -13.77
N LYS A 35 -12.52 -3.63 -12.82
CA LYS A 35 -11.18 -3.22 -12.36
C LYS A 35 -10.46 -4.36 -11.67
N LEU A 36 -11.14 -5.04 -10.75
CA LEU A 36 -10.59 -6.22 -10.07
C LEU A 36 -10.22 -7.29 -11.10
N ALA A 37 -11.10 -7.61 -12.04
CA ALA A 37 -10.85 -8.55 -13.11
C ALA A 37 -9.60 -8.18 -13.92
N SER A 38 -9.42 -6.90 -14.27
CA SER A 38 -8.25 -6.42 -15.02
C SER A 38 -6.92 -6.63 -14.28
N TYR A 39 -6.83 -6.20 -13.02
CA TYR A 39 -5.59 -6.35 -12.25
C TYR A 39 -5.27 -7.81 -11.91
N PHE A 40 -6.28 -8.63 -11.58
CA PHE A 40 -6.07 -10.06 -11.37
C PHE A 40 -5.68 -10.79 -12.65
N LEU A 41 -6.27 -10.44 -13.80
CA LEU A 41 -5.89 -11.00 -15.09
C LEU A 41 -4.42 -10.72 -15.42
N GLN A 42 -3.96 -9.47 -15.21
CA GLN A 42 -2.55 -9.10 -15.38
C GLN A 42 -1.63 -9.91 -14.47
N GLY A 43 -1.97 -10.04 -13.18
CA GLY A 43 -1.20 -10.83 -12.23
C GLY A 43 -1.15 -12.33 -12.58
N LEU A 44 -2.28 -12.90 -13.00
CA LEU A 44 -2.37 -14.30 -13.45
C LEU A 44 -1.54 -14.53 -14.71
N PHE A 45 -1.63 -13.64 -15.69
CA PHE A 45 -0.83 -13.71 -16.91
C PHE A 45 0.67 -13.61 -16.62
N ALA A 46 1.08 -12.68 -15.75
CA ALA A 46 2.48 -12.51 -15.36
C ALA A 46 3.04 -13.75 -14.66
N ARG A 47 2.22 -14.42 -13.83
CA ARG A 47 2.57 -15.68 -13.18
C ARG A 47 2.68 -16.84 -14.18
N LEU A 48 1.70 -16.99 -15.06
CA LEU A 48 1.67 -18.07 -16.07
C LEU A 48 2.84 -17.99 -17.06
N THR A 49 3.28 -16.78 -17.39
CA THR A 49 4.38 -16.54 -18.32
C THR A 49 5.74 -16.38 -17.65
N ALA A 50 5.82 -16.57 -16.31
CA ALA A 50 7.01 -16.30 -15.51
C ALA A 50 7.63 -14.91 -15.78
N SER A 51 6.79 -13.93 -16.12
CA SER A 51 7.21 -12.56 -16.44
C SER A 51 7.10 -11.61 -15.25
N GLY A 52 6.48 -12.05 -14.14
CA GLY A 52 6.28 -11.27 -12.91
C GLY A 52 7.44 -10.37 -12.49
N PRO A 53 8.67 -10.88 -12.28
CA PRO A 53 9.81 -10.06 -11.89
C PRO A 53 10.17 -8.97 -12.90
N ARG A 54 10.04 -9.26 -14.20
CA ARG A 54 10.31 -8.29 -15.27
C ARG A 54 9.22 -7.22 -15.31
N THR A 55 7.95 -7.64 -15.27
CA THR A 55 6.80 -6.74 -15.26
C THR A 55 6.84 -5.81 -14.06
N LEU A 56 7.15 -6.33 -12.86
CA LEU A 56 7.28 -5.53 -11.65
C LEU A 56 8.40 -4.48 -11.78
N ARG A 57 9.58 -4.86 -12.27
CA ARG A 57 10.67 -3.89 -12.50
C ARG A 57 10.29 -2.80 -13.50
N THR A 58 9.64 -3.16 -14.60
CA THR A 58 9.19 -2.18 -15.60
C THR A 58 8.15 -1.23 -15.01
N LEU A 59 7.21 -1.73 -14.22
CA LEU A 59 6.20 -0.91 -13.55
C LEU A 59 6.84 0.02 -12.52
N ALA A 60 7.76 -0.47 -11.69
CA ALA A 60 8.49 0.34 -10.72
C ALA A 60 9.31 1.45 -11.40
N ALA A 61 10.03 1.13 -12.48
CA ALA A 61 10.77 2.14 -13.24
C ALA A 61 9.84 3.17 -13.91
N ALA A 62 8.63 2.77 -14.29
CA ALA A 62 7.63 3.67 -14.83
C ALA A 62 7.03 4.57 -13.74
N THR A 63 6.76 4.04 -12.55
CA THR A 63 6.30 4.85 -11.41
C THR A 63 7.35 5.88 -11.04
N ASP A 64 8.61 5.49 -10.85
CA ASP A 64 9.69 6.43 -10.47
C ASP A 64 9.84 7.61 -11.45
N ARG A 65 9.56 7.38 -12.74
CA ARG A 65 9.61 8.42 -13.78
C ARG A 65 8.37 9.30 -13.84
N ASN A 66 7.22 8.80 -13.37
CA ASN A 66 5.91 9.38 -13.62
C ASN A 66 5.20 9.85 -12.35
N THR A 67 5.72 9.51 -11.17
CA THR A 67 5.25 9.97 -9.86
C THR A 67 6.21 10.99 -9.30
N SER A 68 5.73 12.22 -9.08
CA SER A 68 6.43 13.21 -8.27
C SER A 68 6.00 13.10 -6.81
N PHE A 69 6.84 13.59 -5.89
CA PHE A 69 6.48 13.74 -4.47
C PHE A 69 5.12 14.42 -4.29
N ASP A 70 4.84 15.48 -5.05
CA ASP A 70 3.56 16.20 -5.01
C ASP A 70 2.37 15.32 -5.44
N SER A 71 2.54 14.47 -6.45
CA SER A 71 1.50 13.53 -6.90
C SER A 71 1.21 12.46 -5.85
N THR A 72 2.25 11.89 -5.25
CA THR A 72 2.14 10.88 -4.20
C THR A 72 1.48 11.48 -2.97
N ARG A 73 1.94 12.64 -2.51
CA ARG A 73 1.37 13.38 -1.38
C ARG A 73 -0.10 13.72 -1.60
N ARG A 74 -0.45 14.25 -2.78
CA ARG A 74 -1.85 14.55 -3.13
C ARG A 74 -2.73 13.29 -3.06
N THR A 75 -2.23 12.17 -3.54
CA THR A 75 -2.96 10.89 -3.51
C THR A 75 -3.14 10.39 -2.07
N ALA A 76 -2.10 10.46 -1.24
CA ALA A 76 -2.16 10.09 0.17
C ALA A 76 -3.17 10.94 0.96
N LEU A 77 -3.14 12.27 0.78
CA LEU A 77 -4.09 13.18 1.43
C LEU A 77 -5.53 12.90 0.98
N ARG A 78 -5.77 12.67 -0.31
CA ARG A 78 -7.10 12.29 -0.80
C ARG A 78 -7.58 10.97 -0.21
N PHE A 79 -6.69 10.01 -0.01
CA PHE A 79 -7.06 8.75 0.62
C PHE A 79 -7.46 8.94 2.09
N GLN A 80 -6.72 9.78 2.84
CA GLN A 80 -7.06 10.14 4.22
C GLN A 80 -8.39 10.90 4.33
N GLU A 81 -8.71 11.77 3.37
CA GLU A 81 -9.99 12.50 3.32
C GLU A 81 -11.19 11.57 3.09
N LEU A 82 -10.99 10.50 2.30
CA LEU A 82 -12.07 9.62 1.85
C LEU A 82 -12.19 8.33 2.69
N SER A 83 -11.18 8.01 3.48
CA SER A 83 -11.10 6.75 4.22
C SER A 83 -10.43 6.92 5.58
N PRO A 84 -11.02 6.37 6.67
CA PRO A 84 -10.40 6.38 7.99
C PRO A 84 -9.23 5.38 8.12
N TRP A 85 -8.86 4.69 7.04
CA TRP A 85 -7.86 3.61 7.07
C TRP A 85 -6.53 4.03 7.73
N SER A 86 -5.94 5.14 7.30
CA SER A 86 -4.67 5.62 7.86
C SER A 86 -4.87 6.35 9.19
N SER A 87 -5.89 7.21 9.30
CA SER A 87 -6.13 8.01 10.50
C SER A 87 -6.50 7.16 11.71
N PHE A 88 -7.16 6.02 11.51
CA PHE A 88 -7.45 5.06 12.58
C PHE A 88 -6.16 4.57 13.26
N GLY A 89 -5.16 4.15 12.48
CA GLY A 89 -3.87 3.71 13.01
C GLY A 89 -3.15 4.81 13.77
N HIS A 90 -3.13 6.04 13.22
CA HIS A 90 -2.49 7.19 13.85
C HIS A 90 -3.13 7.54 15.21
N VAL A 91 -4.46 7.59 15.28
CA VAL A 91 -5.16 7.93 16.53
C VAL A 91 -4.95 6.85 17.59
N ALA A 92 -4.99 5.57 17.20
CA ALA A 92 -4.75 4.46 18.12
C ALA A 92 -3.32 4.47 18.67
N ALA A 93 -2.31 4.64 17.80
CA ALA A 93 -0.91 4.69 18.20
C ALA A 93 -0.62 5.90 19.09
N ASN A 94 -1.09 7.08 18.71
CA ASN A 94 -0.92 8.30 19.49
C ASN A 94 -1.59 8.20 20.87
N GLY A 95 -2.76 7.56 20.94
CA GLY A 95 -3.44 7.30 22.21
C GLY A 95 -2.61 6.42 23.15
N ALA A 96 -2.08 5.30 22.65
CA ALA A 96 -1.25 4.39 23.43
C ALA A 96 0.07 5.04 23.89
N ILE A 97 0.69 5.84 23.01
CA ILE A 97 1.90 6.61 23.33
C ILE A 97 1.61 7.60 24.47
N LEU A 98 0.52 8.37 24.36
CA LEU A 98 0.11 9.32 25.40
C LEU A 98 -0.19 8.62 26.73
N GLU A 99 -0.90 7.50 26.70
CA GLU A 99 -1.20 6.71 27.90
C GLU A 99 0.07 6.23 28.60
N SER A 100 1.05 5.73 27.83
CA SER A 100 2.34 5.29 28.38
C SER A 100 3.11 6.43 29.07
N PHE A 101 3.04 7.65 28.52
CA PHE A 101 3.68 8.81 29.13
C PHE A 101 2.95 9.28 30.40
N LEU A 102 1.62 9.21 30.40
CA LEU A 102 0.83 9.54 31.58
C LEU A 102 1.10 8.56 32.73
N GLU A 103 1.22 7.26 32.43
CA GLU A 103 1.57 6.24 33.43
C GLU A 103 3.01 6.42 33.96
N ALA A 104 3.97 6.69 33.08
CA ALA A 104 5.35 6.95 33.48
C ALA A 104 5.51 8.23 34.33
N ALA A 105 4.75 9.28 34.01
CA ALA A 105 4.71 10.51 34.80
C ALA A 105 4.00 10.33 36.15
N ALA A 106 3.00 9.43 36.22
CA ALA A 106 2.39 9.06 37.51
C ALA A 106 3.35 8.25 38.40
N ALA A 107 4.29 7.51 37.80
CA ALA A 107 5.25 6.67 38.51
C ALA A 107 6.57 7.38 38.90
N SER A 108 6.92 8.49 38.26
CA SER A 108 8.20 9.21 38.49
C SER A 108 8.04 10.74 38.43
N SER A 109 8.65 11.47 39.38
CA SER A 109 8.57 12.94 39.43
C SER A 109 9.63 13.67 38.60
N GLU A 110 10.47 12.93 37.86
CA GLU A 110 11.51 13.51 37.01
C GLU A 110 11.05 13.63 35.55
N PRO A 111 11.39 14.74 34.86
CA PRO A 111 11.07 14.89 33.45
C PRO A 111 11.80 13.84 32.61
N GLN A 112 11.03 12.96 31.96
CA GLN A 112 11.58 11.93 31.08
C GLN A 112 11.77 12.47 29.66
N SER A 113 12.97 12.22 29.10
CA SER A 113 13.25 12.43 27.68
C SER A 113 12.60 11.31 26.87
N VAL A 114 11.83 11.69 25.84
CA VAL A 114 11.13 10.76 24.95
C VAL A 114 11.68 10.91 23.53
N GLY A 115 12.09 9.79 22.93
CA GLY A 115 12.41 9.71 21.50
C GLY A 115 11.40 8.81 20.78
N VAL A 116 10.62 9.38 19.85
CA VAL A 116 9.74 8.62 18.96
C VAL A 116 10.48 8.37 17.65
N HIS A 117 10.61 7.11 17.26
CA HIS A 117 11.15 6.72 15.95
C HIS A 117 9.98 6.33 15.05
N ASP A 118 9.72 7.16 14.04
CA ASP A 118 8.67 6.92 13.05
C ASP A 118 9.24 6.14 11.85
N ALA A 119 8.50 5.13 11.40
CA ALA A 119 8.84 4.29 10.24
C ALA A 119 7.62 4.17 9.31
N ASP A 120 6.88 5.26 9.12
CA ASP A 120 5.77 5.33 8.19
C ASP A 120 6.25 5.50 6.74
N ALA A 121 5.65 4.71 5.85
CA ALA A 121 5.88 4.78 4.41
C ALA A 121 4.98 5.83 3.74
N SER A 122 4.07 6.48 4.49
CA SER A 122 3.13 7.47 3.95
C SER A 122 3.73 8.87 3.82
N ASP A 123 4.87 9.13 4.46
CA ASP A 123 5.62 10.38 4.37
C ASP A 123 7.00 10.13 3.74
N GLU A 124 7.04 9.89 2.42
CA GLU A 124 8.32 9.94 1.67
C GLU A 124 8.76 11.41 1.46
N GLY A 125 8.77 12.19 2.53
CA GLY A 125 9.41 13.50 2.59
C GLY A 125 10.91 13.31 2.78
N GLY A 126 11.68 13.58 1.73
CA GLY A 126 13.14 13.55 1.78
C GLY A 126 13.69 14.36 2.96
N ASP A 127 14.74 13.82 3.59
CA ASP A 127 15.61 14.44 4.58
C ASP A 127 14.96 15.56 5.41
N THR A 128 14.10 15.17 6.36
CA THR A 128 13.90 16.01 7.54
C THR A 128 15.00 15.70 8.53
N GLU A 129 16.11 16.40 8.36
CA GLU A 129 16.99 16.74 9.47
C GLU A 129 16.10 17.46 10.49
N ALA A 130 15.56 16.69 11.45
CA ALA A 130 14.87 17.21 12.61
C ALA A 130 15.92 17.97 13.40
N ALA A 131 16.07 19.25 13.08
CA ALA A 131 16.77 20.24 13.86
C ALA A 131 16.13 20.23 15.24
N PHE A 132 16.78 19.46 16.12
CA PHE A 132 16.54 19.38 17.53
C PHE A 132 16.55 20.80 18.09
N LEU A 133 15.48 21.15 18.80
CA LEU A 133 15.41 22.30 19.68
C LEU A 133 16.72 22.44 20.47
N LYS A 134 17.39 23.59 20.32
CA LYS A 134 18.24 24.12 21.38
C LYS A 134 18.10 25.64 21.42
N GLU A 135 17.59 26.07 22.57
CA GLU A 135 17.28 27.42 23.07
C GLU A 135 16.03 28.12 22.53
#